data_AF-A0A2U9CQW9-F1
#
_entry.id   AF-A0A2U9CQW9-F1
#
_cell.length_a   1.000
_cell.length_b   1.000
_cell.length_c   1.000
_cell.angle_alpha   90.00
_cell.angle_beta   90.00
_cell.angle_gamma   90.00
#
_symmetry.space_group_name_H-M   'P 1'
#
loop_
_entity.id
_entity.type
_entity.pdbx_description
1 polymer ?
#
loop_
_entity_poly.entity_id
_entity_poly.type
_entity_poly.pdbx_seq_one_letter_code
_entity_poly.pdbx_strand_id
1 'polypeptide(L)'
;MAKELPLVDEEEQECVQSLVAEFGCTSHVDLFSRVTENKADWATAVTLMGEEYVIPPHTAFLLSDFKRIQPLVNYGRKFDLIVMDPPWENKSVKRSRRYSSLPSSQLKRLPIPLLASTNCLVVTWVTNRPSHLRFVRDELFPHWGIEVVAEWFWVKVTTSGQFVFPLDSQHKKPYEVLVLGRYRSSADDSISSSKTSEVPVEDSRLIVSVPSALHSQKPSLSEVLKRYVGAEAMCLELFARSLHPGWTSWGNEVLKFQHMSYFTLTPADDPADIS
;
A
#
# COMPACT_ATOMS: atom_id res chain seq x y z
N MET A 1 3.46 -9.95 -16.48
CA MET A 1 4.51 -9.48 -17.40
C MET A 1 5.29 -8.46 -16.59
N ALA A 2 6.37 -8.89 -15.93
CA ALA A 2 7.34 -7.92 -15.44
C ALA A 2 8.03 -7.40 -16.70
N LYS A 3 7.76 -6.14 -17.07
CA LYS A 3 8.61 -5.48 -18.06
C LYS A 3 9.98 -5.41 -17.39
N GLU A 4 10.99 -6.06 -17.98
CA GLU A 4 12.36 -5.88 -17.53
C GLU A 4 12.70 -4.40 -17.73
N LEU A 5 12.96 -3.73 -16.60
CA LEU A 5 13.31 -2.32 -16.58
C LEU A 5 14.83 -2.19 -16.78
N PRO A 6 15.30 -1.18 -17.53
CA PRO A 6 16.72 -0.99 -17.80
C PRO A 6 17.52 -0.76 -16.50
N LEU A 7 18.75 -1.30 -16.48
CA LEU A 7 19.76 -1.09 -15.45
C LEU A 7 20.38 0.29 -15.64
N VAL A 8 20.52 1.06 -14.56
CA VAL A 8 21.20 2.36 -14.55
C VAL A 8 22.18 2.36 -13.37
N ASP A 9 23.39 2.86 -13.60
CA ASP A 9 24.54 2.86 -12.69
C ASP A 9 24.32 3.68 -11.41
N GLU A 10 24.96 3.24 -10.32
CA GLU A 10 24.95 3.85 -8.98
C GLU A 10 25.89 5.07 -8.93
N GLU A 11 25.45 6.22 -9.43
CA GLU A 11 25.98 7.53 -8.99
C GLU A 11 24.96 8.21 -8.06
N GLU A 12 25.41 9.12 -7.19
CA GLU A 12 24.62 9.86 -6.18
C GLU A 12 23.48 10.68 -6.83
N GLN A 13 22.46 9.98 -7.30
CA GLN A 13 21.30 10.52 -7.95
C GLN A 13 20.32 10.99 -6.87
N GLU A 14 19.80 12.22 -6.99
CA GLU A 14 18.69 12.69 -6.16
C GLU A 14 17.58 11.63 -6.13
N CYS A 15 17.36 11.05 -4.95
CA CYS A 15 16.46 9.91 -4.77
C CYS A 15 14.96 10.30 -4.87
N VAL A 16 14.68 11.60 -4.93
CA VAL A 16 13.34 12.19 -4.90
C VAL A 16 13.22 13.19 -6.03
N GLN A 17 12.05 13.26 -6.65
CA GLN A 17 11.71 14.26 -7.65
C GLN A 17 10.29 14.78 -7.44
N SER A 18 10.05 16.04 -7.81
CA SER A 18 8.70 16.60 -7.86
C SER A 18 7.98 16.14 -9.13
N LEU A 19 6.67 15.86 -9.01
CA LEU A 19 5.81 15.50 -10.15
C LEU A 19 5.68 16.64 -11.17
N VAL A 20 5.64 17.88 -10.68
CA VAL A 20 5.52 19.10 -11.49
C VAL A 20 6.76 19.94 -11.27
N ALA A 21 7.40 20.42 -12.35
CA ALA A 21 8.47 21.40 -12.27
C ALA A 21 7.90 22.78 -11.89
N GLU A 22 8.74 23.69 -11.35
CA GLU A 22 8.33 25.02 -10.86
C GLU A 22 7.59 25.92 -11.88
N PHE A 23 7.43 25.48 -13.14
CA PHE A 23 6.75 26.20 -14.22
C PHE A 23 5.62 25.40 -14.92
N GLY A 24 5.05 24.39 -14.28
CA GLY A 24 3.84 23.70 -14.78
C GLY A 24 4.03 22.82 -16.01
N CYS A 25 5.26 22.66 -16.50
CA CYS A 25 5.59 21.73 -17.58
C CYS A 25 5.92 20.35 -16.99
N THR A 26 5.29 19.29 -17.51
CA THR A 26 5.61 17.91 -17.15
C THR A 26 6.97 17.54 -17.74
N SER A 27 8.04 17.61 -16.94
CA SER A 27 9.36 17.10 -17.31
C SER A 27 9.34 15.59 -17.44
N HIS A 28 10.30 15.01 -18.15
CA HIS A 28 10.49 13.56 -18.21
C HIS A 28 10.82 13.00 -16.79
N VAL A 29 9.83 12.44 -16.10
CA VAL A 29 9.94 11.94 -14.72
C VAL A 29 10.53 10.52 -14.71
N ASP A 30 11.59 10.28 -13.94
CA ASP A 30 12.16 8.93 -13.76
C ASP A 30 11.39 8.15 -12.68
N LEU A 31 10.31 7.48 -13.10
CA LEU A 31 9.41 6.77 -12.19
C LEU A 31 10.04 5.53 -11.52
N PHE A 32 11.17 5.04 -12.02
CA PHE A 32 11.71 3.71 -11.69
C PHE A 32 12.88 3.76 -10.70
N SER A 33 13.63 4.86 -10.72
CA SER A 33 14.84 5.01 -9.89
C SER A 33 14.69 6.06 -8.79
N ARG A 34 13.59 6.83 -8.77
CA ARG A 34 13.35 7.91 -7.81
C ARG A 34 11.93 7.89 -7.29
N VAL A 35 11.76 8.31 -6.05
CA VAL A 35 10.43 8.57 -5.46
C VAL A 35 9.87 9.86 -6.08
N THR A 36 8.67 9.78 -6.63
CA THR A 36 7.98 10.93 -7.22
C THR A 36 6.97 11.49 -6.22
N GLU A 37 7.01 12.79 -5.97
CA GLU A 37 6.11 13.48 -5.04
C GLU A 37 5.15 14.43 -5.77
N ASN A 38 3.84 14.31 -5.51
CA ASN A 38 2.92 15.42 -5.72
C ASN A 38 2.79 16.22 -4.43
N LYS A 39 3.50 17.35 -4.34
CA LYS A 39 3.47 18.24 -3.16
C LYS A 39 2.30 19.21 -3.13
N ALA A 40 1.56 19.34 -4.24
CA ALA A 40 0.47 20.28 -4.34
C ALA A 40 -0.69 19.93 -3.39
N ASP A 41 -1.45 20.95 -3.00
CA ASP A 41 -2.68 20.82 -2.21
C ASP A 41 -3.87 20.29 -3.05
N TRP A 42 -3.68 20.07 -4.35
CA TRP A 42 -4.68 19.57 -5.28
C TRP A 42 -4.23 18.33 -6.06
N ALA A 43 -5.21 17.63 -6.63
CA ALA A 43 -4.96 16.52 -7.54
C ALA A 43 -4.42 17.03 -8.89
N THR A 44 -3.37 16.41 -9.40
CA THR A 44 -2.71 16.84 -10.64
C THR A 44 -2.93 15.81 -11.75
N ALA A 45 -3.47 16.24 -12.89
CA ALA A 45 -3.52 15.44 -14.11
C ALA A 45 -2.16 15.52 -14.83
N VAL A 46 -1.57 14.37 -15.14
CA VAL A 46 -0.23 14.25 -15.74
C VAL A 46 -0.18 13.15 -16.78
N THR A 47 0.66 13.33 -17.79
CA THR A 47 1.00 12.27 -18.75
C THR A 47 2.25 11.53 -18.29
N LEU A 48 2.13 10.25 -17.98
CA LEU A 48 3.23 9.39 -17.57
C LEU A 48 3.25 8.15 -18.45
N MET A 49 4.42 7.72 -18.94
CA MET A 49 4.53 6.53 -19.79
C MET A 49 3.56 6.49 -21.01
N GLY A 50 3.18 7.66 -21.54
CA GLY A 50 2.27 7.79 -22.69
C GLY A 50 0.77 7.73 -22.36
N GLU A 51 0.38 7.63 -21.09
CA GLU A 51 -1.01 7.58 -20.65
C GLU A 51 -1.30 8.70 -19.63
N GLU A 52 -2.57 9.05 -19.46
CA GLU A 52 -2.99 10.11 -18.53
C GLU A 52 -3.37 9.55 -17.15
N TYR A 53 -2.87 10.21 -16.10
CA TYR A 53 -3.10 9.84 -14.71
C TYR A 53 -3.53 11.04 -13.89
N VAL A 54 -4.37 10.80 -12.88
CA VAL A 54 -4.75 11.77 -11.84
C VAL A 54 -4.02 11.40 -10.56
N ILE A 55 -3.07 12.24 -10.15
CA ILE A 55 -2.25 12.01 -8.95
C ILE A 55 -2.82 12.83 -7.79
N PRO A 56 -3.24 12.20 -6.66
CA PRO A 56 -3.81 12.92 -5.53
C PRO A 56 -2.79 13.87 -4.85
N PRO A 57 -3.28 14.88 -4.10
CA PRO A 57 -2.42 15.80 -3.37
C PRO A 57 -1.60 15.11 -2.28
N HIS A 58 -0.46 15.70 -1.95
CA HIS A 58 0.46 15.23 -0.89
C HIS A 58 0.80 13.74 -0.98
N THR A 59 1.00 13.21 -2.19
CA THR A 59 1.36 11.80 -2.39
C THR A 59 2.82 11.64 -2.76
N ALA A 60 3.40 10.52 -2.36
CA ALA A 60 4.71 10.09 -2.83
C ALA A 60 4.58 8.66 -3.39
N PHE A 61 5.28 8.34 -4.47
CA PHE A 61 5.23 6.98 -4.99
C PHE A 61 6.49 6.55 -5.73
N LEU A 62 6.73 5.24 -5.76
CA LEU A 62 7.83 4.62 -6.50
C LEU A 62 7.29 3.44 -7.32
N LEU A 63 7.47 3.51 -8.64
CA LEU A 63 7.09 2.45 -9.58
C LEU A 63 8.29 1.53 -9.79
N SER A 64 8.45 0.52 -8.93
CA SER A 64 9.52 -0.45 -9.06
C SER A 64 9.14 -1.83 -8.52
N ASP A 65 9.97 -2.83 -8.82
CA ASP A 65 9.86 -4.17 -8.26
C ASP A 65 10.77 -4.37 -7.05
N PHE A 66 10.69 -5.54 -6.42
CA PHE A 66 11.46 -5.88 -5.22
C PHE A 66 12.98 -5.80 -5.43
N LYS A 67 13.48 -5.87 -6.67
CA LYS A 67 14.92 -5.75 -6.96
C LYS A 67 15.38 -4.30 -6.88
N ARG A 68 14.45 -3.34 -6.97
CA ARG A 68 14.72 -1.90 -7.05
C ARG A 68 13.93 -1.11 -6.00
N ILE A 69 13.82 -1.64 -4.79
CA ILE A 69 13.17 -0.97 -3.66
C ILE A 69 14.09 0.06 -2.96
N GLN A 70 15.40 0.04 -3.24
CA GLN A 70 16.38 0.89 -2.56
C GLN A 70 16.07 2.40 -2.59
N PRO A 71 15.50 2.98 -3.67
CA PRO A 71 15.10 4.39 -3.64
C PRO A 71 14.05 4.71 -2.56
N LEU A 72 13.17 3.76 -2.22
CA LEU A 72 12.22 3.96 -1.11
C LEU A 72 12.92 4.01 0.25
N VAL A 73 14.02 3.27 0.42
CA VAL A 73 14.84 3.31 1.65
C VAL A 73 15.65 4.61 1.70
N ASN A 74 16.27 4.98 0.58
CA ASN A 74 17.08 6.19 0.43
C ASN A 74 16.23 7.48 0.51
N TYR A 75 14.91 7.37 0.35
CA TYR A 75 13.97 8.46 0.63
C TYR A 75 14.07 8.97 2.08
N GLY A 76 14.60 8.15 3.00
CA GLY A 76 14.93 8.56 4.36
C GLY A 76 13.73 8.74 5.30
N ARG A 77 12.51 8.47 4.82
CA ARG A 77 11.29 8.53 5.64
C ARG A 77 11.08 7.23 6.42
N LYS A 78 10.62 7.40 7.66
CA LYS A 78 10.08 6.33 8.49
C LYS A 78 8.57 6.45 8.54
N PHE A 79 7.89 5.30 8.64
CA PHE A 79 6.44 5.21 8.57
C PHE A 79 5.87 4.65 9.86
N ASP A 80 4.78 5.27 10.33
CA ASP A 80 4.03 4.87 11.53
C ASP A 80 2.96 3.82 11.20
N LEU A 81 2.57 3.76 9.92
CA LEU A 81 1.66 2.77 9.38
C LEU A 81 2.23 2.20 8.07
N ILE A 82 2.39 0.89 8.01
CA ILE A 82 2.70 0.17 6.76
C ILE A 82 1.56 -0.79 6.46
N VAL A 83 0.87 -0.59 5.34
CA VAL A 83 -0.14 -1.53 4.81
C VAL A 83 0.47 -2.28 3.63
N MET A 84 0.26 -3.59 3.54
CA MET A 84 0.73 -4.38 2.41
C MET A 84 -0.31 -5.40 1.91
N ASP A 85 -0.44 -5.53 0.60
CA ASP A 85 -1.24 -6.56 -0.07
C ASP A 85 -0.33 -7.41 -0.98
N PRO A 86 0.49 -8.32 -0.41
CA PRO A 86 1.43 -9.11 -1.19
C PRO A 86 0.74 -9.94 -2.29
N PRO A 87 1.39 -10.16 -3.44
CA PRO A 87 0.86 -10.99 -4.52
C PRO A 87 0.97 -12.49 -4.17
N TRP A 88 0.18 -12.94 -3.20
CA TRP A 88 0.17 -14.30 -2.68
C TRP A 88 0.05 -15.35 -3.79
N GLU A 89 0.83 -16.43 -3.68
CA GLU A 89 0.76 -17.51 -4.67
C GLU A 89 -0.64 -18.13 -4.70
N ASN A 90 -1.29 -18.08 -5.86
CA ASN A 90 -2.58 -18.73 -6.07
C ASN A 90 -2.51 -19.74 -7.23
N LYS A 91 -3.11 -20.92 -7.03
CA LYS A 91 -3.17 -22.00 -8.02
C LYS A 91 -3.95 -21.57 -9.27
N SER A 92 -4.91 -20.65 -9.14
CA SER A 92 -5.62 -20.05 -10.28
C SER A 92 -4.74 -19.08 -11.07
N VAL A 93 -3.94 -18.26 -10.39
CA VAL A 93 -3.02 -17.29 -10.99
C VAL A 93 -1.84 -18.00 -11.68
N LYS A 94 -1.33 -19.11 -11.12
CA LYS A 94 -0.32 -19.96 -11.78
C LYS A 94 -0.79 -20.48 -13.16
N ARG A 95 -2.10 -20.69 -13.36
CA ARG A 95 -2.66 -21.13 -14.64
C ARG A 95 -2.83 -20.01 -15.67
N SER A 96 -2.90 -18.74 -15.27
CA SER A 96 -3.09 -17.63 -16.20
C SER A 96 -1.80 -17.07 -16.80
N ARG A 97 -0.62 -17.53 -16.35
CA ARG A 97 0.73 -17.08 -16.80
C ARG A 97 0.97 -15.55 -16.74
N ARG A 98 0.08 -14.78 -16.10
CA ARG A 98 0.15 -13.30 -16.12
C ARG A 98 1.24 -12.72 -15.21
N TYR A 99 1.78 -13.47 -14.24
CA TYR A 99 2.92 -13.06 -13.40
C TYR A 99 3.82 -14.28 -13.09
N SER A 100 5.14 -14.07 -13.05
CA SER A 100 6.06 -15.02 -12.40
C SER A 100 5.67 -15.10 -10.92
N SER A 101 5.45 -16.30 -10.38
CA SER A 101 5.07 -16.44 -8.97
C SER A 101 6.20 -15.94 -8.09
N LEU A 102 5.93 -14.96 -7.22
CA LEU A 102 6.85 -14.52 -6.17
C LEU A 102 6.74 -15.52 -5.01
N PRO A 103 7.77 -16.35 -4.73
CA PRO A 103 7.74 -17.23 -3.58
C PRO A 103 7.56 -16.40 -2.30
N SER A 104 6.72 -16.84 -1.37
CA SER A 104 6.47 -16.10 -0.12
C SER A 104 7.76 -15.77 0.64
N SER A 105 8.78 -16.62 0.55
CA SER A 105 10.11 -16.37 1.14
C SER A 105 10.80 -15.10 0.63
N GLN A 106 10.51 -14.66 -0.60
CA GLN A 106 11.06 -13.42 -1.14
C GLN A 106 10.51 -12.18 -0.45
N LEU A 107 9.36 -12.27 0.21
CA LEU A 107 8.81 -11.15 1.00
C LEU A 107 9.77 -10.74 2.10
N LYS A 108 10.49 -11.68 2.73
CA LYS A 108 11.48 -11.39 3.79
C LYS A 108 12.54 -10.35 3.36
N ARG A 109 12.81 -10.21 2.04
CA ARG A 109 13.75 -9.21 1.50
C ARG A 109 13.24 -7.77 1.54
N LEU A 110 11.96 -7.53 1.82
CA LEU A 110 11.48 -6.17 2.00
C LEU A 110 12.18 -5.56 3.22
N PRO A 111 12.70 -4.33 3.11
CA PRO A 111 13.47 -3.69 4.16
C PRO A 111 12.56 -3.05 5.22
N ILE A 112 11.55 -3.78 5.72
CA ILE A 112 10.57 -3.26 6.69
C ILE A 112 11.25 -2.65 7.93
N PRO A 113 12.29 -3.25 8.54
CA PRO A 113 13.00 -2.60 9.66
C PRO A 113 13.65 -1.26 9.30
N LEU A 114 14.01 -1.04 8.03
CA LEU A 114 14.55 0.22 7.55
C LEU A 114 13.46 1.24 7.20
N LEU A 115 12.21 0.83 7.05
CA LEU A 115 11.08 1.71 6.70
C LEU A 115 10.19 2.03 7.91
N ALA A 116 10.08 1.14 8.89
CA ALA A 116 9.22 1.29 10.06
C ALA A 116 9.80 2.29 11.08
N SER A 117 8.95 3.19 11.60
CA SER A 117 9.23 3.96 12.81
C SER A 117 9.05 3.08 14.06
N THR A 118 9.50 3.56 15.23
CA THR A 118 9.27 2.86 16.50
C THR A 118 7.77 2.68 16.75
N ASN A 119 7.33 1.47 17.11
CA ASN A 119 5.92 1.10 17.28
C ASN A 119 5.05 1.25 16.02
N CYS A 120 5.66 1.29 14.83
CA CYS A 120 4.94 1.24 13.55
C CYS A 120 3.91 0.10 13.54
N LEU A 121 2.68 0.42 13.16
CA LEU A 121 1.65 -0.58 12.89
C LEU A 121 1.87 -1.15 11.48
N VAL A 122 2.00 -2.46 11.38
CA VAL A 122 2.16 -3.16 10.10
C VAL A 122 0.93 -4.04 9.87
N VAL A 123 0.26 -3.83 8.74
CA VAL A 123 -1.00 -4.49 8.39
C VAL A 123 -0.81 -5.23 7.07
N THR A 124 -0.97 -6.55 7.11
CA THR A 124 -0.79 -7.41 5.94
C THR A 124 -2.12 -8.05 5.56
N TRP A 125 -2.60 -7.77 4.35
CA TRP A 125 -3.68 -8.55 3.75
C TRP A 125 -3.21 -9.97 3.46
N VAL A 126 -3.99 -10.96 3.90
CA VAL A 126 -3.69 -12.38 3.70
C VAL A 126 -4.90 -13.08 3.10
N THR A 127 -4.64 -13.92 2.10
CA THR A 127 -5.66 -14.83 1.56
C THR A 127 -6.07 -15.86 2.61
N ASN A 128 -7.27 -16.44 2.50
CA ASN A 128 -7.78 -17.46 3.44
C ASN A 128 -7.05 -18.83 3.39
N ARG A 129 -5.80 -18.87 2.92
CA ARG A 129 -4.97 -20.08 2.95
C ARG A 129 -4.22 -20.15 4.27
N PRO A 130 -4.42 -21.20 5.08
CA PRO A 130 -3.75 -21.33 6.38
C PRO A 130 -2.22 -21.26 6.30
N SER A 131 -1.62 -21.71 5.19
CA SER A 131 -0.17 -21.62 4.99
C SER A 131 0.34 -20.18 4.90
N HIS A 132 -0.42 -19.26 4.29
CA HIS A 132 -0.01 -17.86 4.23
C HIS A 132 -0.19 -17.16 5.57
N LEU A 133 -1.27 -17.47 6.30
CA LEU A 133 -1.48 -16.95 7.65
C LEU A 133 -0.34 -17.36 8.60
N ARG A 134 0.00 -18.66 8.64
CA ARG A 134 1.15 -19.15 9.42
C ARG A 134 2.45 -18.51 8.96
N PHE A 135 2.70 -18.41 7.66
CA PHE A 135 3.91 -17.75 7.17
C PHE A 135 4.02 -16.30 7.65
N VAL A 136 2.94 -15.51 7.61
CA VAL A 136 2.97 -14.12 8.09
C VAL A 136 3.24 -14.08 9.59
N ARG A 137 2.48 -14.85 10.38
CA ARG A 137 2.51 -14.80 11.85
C ARG A 137 3.78 -15.41 12.44
N ASP A 138 4.20 -16.56 11.91
CA ASP A 138 5.21 -17.41 12.55
C ASP A 138 6.60 -17.23 11.92
N GLU A 139 6.69 -16.63 10.73
CA GLU A 139 7.96 -16.45 10.03
C GLU A 139 8.27 -15.02 9.60
N LEU A 140 7.34 -14.35 8.91
CA LEU A 140 7.59 -13.05 8.28
C LEU A 140 7.67 -11.93 9.31
N PHE A 141 6.68 -11.83 10.19
CA PHE A 141 6.64 -10.82 11.25
C PHE A 141 7.80 -10.99 12.23
N PRO A 142 8.08 -12.20 12.77
CA PRO A 142 9.26 -12.41 13.61
C PRO A 142 10.58 -12.05 12.91
N HIS A 143 10.72 -12.37 11.63
CA HIS A 143 11.92 -12.01 10.85
C HIS A 143 12.15 -10.49 10.79
N TRP A 144 11.09 -9.70 10.78
CA TRP A 144 11.15 -8.24 10.79
C TRP A 144 11.10 -7.63 12.20
N GLY A 145 11.09 -8.41 13.28
CA GLY A 145 10.93 -7.87 14.64
C GLY A 145 9.53 -7.29 14.90
N ILE A 146 8.50 -7.84 14.26
CA ILE A 146 7.11 -7.45 14.43
C ILE A 146 6.41 -8.46 15.31
N GLU A 147 5.72 -7.95 16.33
CA GLU A 147 4.85 -8.73 17.21
C GLU A 147 3.42 -8.69 16.66
N VAL A 148 2.77 -9.85 16.48
CA VAL A 148 1.36 -9.91 16.07
C VAL A 148 0.49 -9.40 17.21
N VAL A 149 -0.38 -8.43 16.94
CA VAL A 149 -1.26 -7.82 17.96
C VAL A 149 -2.74 -8.10 17.71
N ALA A 150 -3.16 -8.32 16.46
CA ALA A 150 -4.57 -8.60 16.13
C ALA A 150 -4.72 -9.30 14.77
N GLU A 151 -5.87 -9.93 14.57
CA GLU A 151 -6.38 -10.43 13.30
C GLU A 151 -7.75 -9.80 13.01
N TRP A 152 -7.89 -9.16 11.86
CA TRP A 152 -9.16 -8.56 11.42
C TRP A 152 -9.67 -9.25 10.16
N PHE A 153 -10.95 -9.02 9.85
CA PHE A 153 -11.60 -9.62 8.68
C PHE A 153 -12.30 -8.54 7.85
N TRP A 154 -12.02 -8.52 6.56
CA TRP A 154 -12.85 -7.80 5.60
C TRP A 154 -13.94 -8.72 5.08
N VAL A 155 -15.17 -8.52 5.54
CA VAL A 155 -16.37 -9.24 5.12
C VAL A 155 -17.00 -8.56 3.91
N LYS A 156 -17.24 -9.33 2.86
CA LYS A 156 -17.77 -8.91 1.57
C LYS A 156 -19.26 -9.22 1.50
N VAL A 157 -20.04 -8.17 1.31
CA VAL A 157 -21.50 -8.26 1.19
C VAL A 157 -22.01 -7.72 -0.15
N THR A 158 -23.21 -8.11 -0.55
CA THR A 158 -23.96 -7.52 -1.65
C THR A 158 -24.52 -6.16 -1.24
N THR A 159 -25.08 -5.42 -2.20
CA THR A 159 -25.83 -4.18 -1.92
C THR A 159 -27.06 -4.40 -1.04
N SER A 160 -27.55 -5.64 -0.95
CA SER A 160 -28.62 -6.05 -0.02
C SER A 160 -28.11 -6.55 1.33
N GLY A 161 -26.81 -6.43 1.62
CA GLY A 161 -26.20 -6.84 2.89
C GLY A 161 -26.00 -8.34 3.07
N GLN A 162 -26.21 -9.15 2.02
CA GLN A 162 -26.00 -10.61 2.07
C GLN A 162 -24.54 -10.95 1.76
N PHE A 163 -24.00 -12.04 2.29
CA PHE A 163 -22.64 -12.44 1.93
C PHE A 163 -22.53 -12.75 0.43
N VAL A 164 -21.43 -12.32 -0.19
CA VAL A 164 -21.16 -12.61 -1.62
C VAL A 164 -20.93 -14.09 -1.91
N PHE A 165 -20.58 -14.87 -0.88
CA PHE A 165 -20.50 -16.33 -0.89
C PHE A 165 -20.98 -16.88 0.47
N PRO A 166 -21.55 -18.09 0.55
CA PRO A 166 -21.85 -18.72 1.82
C PRO A 166 -20.60 -18.87 2.72
N LEU A 167 -20.72 -18.63 4.02
CA LEU A 167 -19.61 -18.71 4.98
C LEU A 167 -18.99 -20.12 5.04
N ASP A 168 -19.82 -21.14 4.89
CA ASP A 168 -19.50 -22.56 4.91
C ASP A 168 -18.93 -23.08 3.58
N SER A 169 -18.83 -22.25 2.54
CA SER A 169 -18.25 -22.65 1.25
C SER A 169 -16.82 -23.16 1.41
N GLN A 170 -16.52 -24.30 0.77
CA GLN A 170 -15.24 -24.99 0.87
C GLN A 170 -14.12 -24.30 0.08
N HIS A 171 -14.46 -23.52 -0.95
CA HIS A 171 -13.48 -23.01 -1.93
C HIS A 171 -13.32 -21.49 -1.93
N LYS A 172 -14.38 -20.76 -1.58
CA LYS A 172 -14.36 -19.30 -1.50
C LYS A 172 -14.94 -18.89 -0.17
N LYS A 173 -14.32 -17.93 0.49
CA LYS A 173 -14.90 -17.31 1.69
C LYS A 173 -15.39 -15.91 1.32
N PRO A 174 -16.49 -15.43 1.94
CA PRO A 174 -16.95 -14.06 1.76
C PRO A 174 -16.11 -13.07 2.58
N TYR A 175 -14.90 -13.42 2.99
CA TYR A 175 -14.02 -12.50 3.71
C TYR A 175 -12.57 -12.68 3.28
N GLU A 176 -11.73 -11.70 3.61
CA GLU A 176 -10.26 -11.80 3.59
C GLU A 176 -9.71 -11.40 4.97
N VAL A 177 -8.53 -11.90 5.30
CA VAL A 177 -7.91 -11.69 6.62
C VAL A 177 -6.90 -10.56 6.54
N LEU A 178 -6.81 -9.77 7.61
CA LEU A 178 -5.71 -8.84 7.86
C LEU A 178 -4.98 -9.32 9.11
N VAL A 179 -3.67 -9.48 9.03
CA VAL A 179 -2.81 -9.70 10.19
C VAL A 179 -2.16 -8.38 10.55
N LEU A 180 -2.36 -7.93 11.79
CA LEU A 180 -1.84 -6.66 12.31
C LEU A 180 -0.73 -6.96 13.31
N GLY A 181 0.37 -6.23 13.20
CA GLY A 181 1.50 -6.35 14.11
C GLY A 181 2.17 -5.02 14.41
N ARG A 182 2.88 -4.95 15.52
CA ARG A 182 3.65 -3.78 15.95
C ARG A 182 5.12 -4.06 15.80
N TYR A 183 5.83 -3.18 15.09
CA TYR A 183 7.28 -3.25 14.99
C TYR A 183 7.92 -2.84 16.32
N ARG A 184 8.77 -3.73 16.87
CA ARG A 184 9.52 -3.50 18.10
C ARG A 184 10.98 -3.30 17.73
N SER A 185 11.49 -2.08 17.95
CA SER A 185 12.91 -1.79 17.75
C SER A 185 13.72 -2.44 18.87
N SER A 186 14.81 -3.14 18.54
CA SER A 186 15.68 -3.79 19.52
C SER A 186 16.36 -2.81 20.48
N ALA A 187 16.38 -1.51 20.17
CA ALA A 187 16.94 -0.47 21.03
C ALA A 187 16.01 -0.05 22.19
N ASP A 188 14.72 -0.42 22.14
CA ASP A 188 13.68 0.07 23.06
C ASP A 188 13.64 -0.69 24.40
N ASP A 189 14.39 -1.78 24.53
CA ASP A 189 14.45 -2.57 25.77
C ASP A 189 15.24 -1.89 26.92
N SER A 190 15.90 -0.75 26.67
CA SER A 190 16.78 -0.10 27.64
C SER A 190 16.38 1.30 28.11
N ILE A 191 15.34 1.93 27.53
CA ILE A 191 14.92 3.29 27.92
C ILE A 191 13.40 3.32 28.15
N SER A 192 13.00 2.88 29.34
CA SER A 192 11.66 3.15 29.86
C SER A 192 11.50 4.65 30.17
N SER A 193 11.24 5.53 29.19
CA SER A 193 10.92 6.94 29.54
C SER A 193 10.14 7.77 28.51
N SER A 194 9.31 7.18 27.66
CA SER A 194 8.12 7.88 27.15
C SER A 194 7.10 6.87 26.64
N LYS A 195 6.29 6.33 27.55
CA LYS A 195 5.05 5.65 27.17
C LYS A 195 4.12 6.69 26.54
N THR A 196 4.28 6.96 25.24
CA THR A 196 3.11 7.29 24.43
C THR A 196 2.13 6.16 24.70
N SER A 197 0.94 6.51 25.21
CA SER A 197 -0.10 5.54 25.53
C SER A 197 -0.46 4.79 24.25
N GLU A 198 0.17 3.65 24.00
CA GLU A 198 -0.11 2.82 22.84
C GLU A 198 -1.58 2.47 22.87
N VAL A 199 -2.32 2.85 21.83
CA VAL A 199 -3.73 2.51 21.71
C VAL A 199 -3.82 1.01 21.42
N PRO A 200 -4.43 0.20 22.29
CA PRO A 200 -4.58 -1.23 22.06
C PRO A 200 -5.36 -1.47 20.78
N VAL A 201 -4.86 -2.38 19.94
CA VAL A 201 -5.56 -2.81 18.72
C VAL A 201 -6.48 -3.96 19.11
N GLU A 202 -7.79 -3.80 18.94
CA GLU A 202 -8.72 -4.87 19.29
C GLU A 202 -8.63 -6.03 18.30
N ASP A 203 -8.71 -7.25 18.81
CA ASP A 203 -8.69 -8.45 17.99
C ASP A 203 -10.07 -8.76 17.39
N SER A 204 -10.09 -9.53 16.30
CA SER A 204 -11.32 -10.03 15.65
C SER A 204 -12.30 -8.94 15.16
N ARG A 205 -11.81 -7.75 14.78
CA ARG A 205 -12.67 -6.71 14.17
C ARG A 205 -13.10 -7.08 12.75
N LEU A 206 -14.31 -6.61 12.40
CA LEU A 206 -14.89 -6.78 11.07
C LEU A 206 -14.96 -5.44 10.33
N ILE A 207 -14.43 -5.42 9.11
CA ILE A 207 -14.69 -4.37 8.11
C ILE A 207 -15.71 -4.97 7.16
N VAL A 208 -16.89 -4.37 7.03
CA VAL A 208 -17.95 -4.87 6.13
C VAL A 208 -18.13 -3.90 4.98
N SER A 209 -17.99 -4.37 3.74
CA SER A 209 -18.26 -3.52 2.57
C SER A 209 -18.69 -4.31 1.34
N VAL A 210 -19.30 -3.61 0.40
CA VAL A 210 -19.54 -4.13 -0.95
C VAL A 210 -18.20 -4.09 -1.71
N PRO A 211 -17.71 -5.22 -2.24
CA PRO A 211 -16.46 -5.24 -2.97
C PRO A 211 -16.59 -4.43 -4.26
N SER A 212 -15.50 -3.74 -4.63
CA SER A 212 -15.42 -3.07 -5.92
C SER A 212 -15.56 -4.05 -7.08
N ALA A 213 -16.13 -3.59 -8.19
CA ALA A 213 -16.11 -4.31 -9.46
C ALA A 213 -14.67 -4.47 -10.00
N LEU A 214 -13.75 -3.60 -9.59
CA LEU A 214 -12.35 -3.66 -9.99
C LEU A 214 -11.62 -4.79 -9.26
N HIS A 215 -11.00 -5.65 -10.05
CA HIS A 215 -10.41 -6.88 -9.54
C HIS A 215 -9.37 -6.63 -8.44
N SER A 216 -9.56 -7.33 -7.32
CA SER A 216 -8.71 -7.27 -6.12
C SER A 216 -8.62 -5.89 -5.46
N GLN A 217 -9.44 -4.90 -5.80
CA GLN A 217 -9.40 -3.61 -5.08
C GLN A 217 -9.92 -3.80 -3.66
N LYS A 218 -9.05 -3.50 -2.68
CA LYS A 218 -9.37 -3.56 -1.25
C LYS A 218 -10.06 -2.27 -0.80
N PRO A 219 -10.89 -2.29 0.25
CA PRO A 219 -11.38 -1.05 0.85
C PRO A 219 -10.21 -0.26 1.44
N SER A 220 -10.30 1.06 1.42
CA SER A 220 -9.30 1.90 2.12
C SER A 220 -9.31 1.59 3.60
N LEU A 221 -8.11 1.44 4.17
CA LEU A 221 -7.91 1.25 5.60
C LEU A 221 -7.58 2.57 6.34
N SER A 222 -7.45 3.69 5.62
CA SER A 222 -6.96 4.96 6.19
C SER A 222 -7.78 5.39 7.40
N GLU A 223 -9.09 5.54 7.24
CA GLU A 223 -9.98 6.05 8.30
C GLU A 223 -10.08 5.08 9.48
N VAL A 224 -10.12 3.77 9.22
CA VAL A 224 -10.27 2.77 10.29
C VAL A 224 -8.98 2.60 11.10
N LEU A 225 -7.81 2.82 10.50
CA LEU A 225 -6.51 2.68 11.15
C LEU A 225 -6.02 3.98 11.81
N LYS A 226 -6.51 5.15 11.37
CA LYS A 226 -6.11 6.49 11.88
C LYS A 226 -6.12 6.59 13.41
N ARG A 227 -7.07 5.94 14.07
CA ARG A 227 -7.18 5.94 15.54
C ARG A 227 -6.05 5.23 16.29
N TYR A 228 -5.29 4.35 15.63
CA TYR A 228 -4.20 3.59 16.26
C TYR A 228 -2.81 4.15 15.96
N VAL A 229 -2.72 5.09 15.02
CA VAL A 229 -1.45 5.68 14.55
C VAL A 229 -1.42 7.21 14.64
N GLY A 230 -2.57 7.87 14.81
CA GLY A 230 -2.67 9.32 14.88
C GLY A 230 -3.06 9.96 13.54
N ALA A 231 -3.46 11.23 13.59
CA ALA A 231 -3.93 11.95 12.41
C ALA A 231 -2.80 12.33 11.43
N GLU A 232 -1.61 12.60 11.97
CA GLU A 232 -0.41 13.02 11.23
C GLU A 232 0.54 11.84 10.92
N ALA A 233 0.03 10.61 11.00
CA ALA A 233 0.83 9.40 10.82
C ALA A 233 1.40 9.31 9.40
N MET A 234 2.70 9.06 9.30
CA MET A 234 3.34 8.80 8.01
C MET A 234 2.96 7.40 7.55
N CYS A 235 2.22 7.32 6.44
CA CYS A 235 1.64 6.06 5.95
C CYS A 235 2.34 5.57 4.68
N LEU A 236 2.61 4.27 4.61
CA LEU A 236 3.17 3.57 3.46
C LEU A 236 2.26 2.42 3.02
N GLU A 237 1.96 2.36 1.72
CA GLU A 237 1.33 1.20 1.09
C GLU A 237 2.35 0.44 0.22
N LEU A 238 2.60 -0.83 0.53
CA LEU A 238 3.45 -1.72 -0.26
C LEU A 238 2.60 -2.65 -1.14
N PHE A 239 3.09 -2.93 -2.35
CA PHE A 239 2.34 -3.59 -3.42
C PHE A 239 1.10 -2.80 -3.84
N ALA A 240 1.18 -1.48 -3.72
CA ALA A 240 0.10 -0.56 -3.98
C ALA A 240 -0.36 -0.62 -5.44
N ARG A 241 -1.65 -0.38 -5.64
CA ARG A 241 -2.28 -0.18 -6.95
C ARG A 241 -3.08 1.11 -7.05
N SER A 242 -3.23 1.80 -5.91
CA SER A 242 -3.86 3.10 -5.80
C SER A 242 -2.93 4.02 -5.04
N LEU A 243 -3.06 5.32 -5.30
CA LEU A 243 -2.50 6.38 -4.47
C LEU A 243 -3.60 6.92 -3.55
N HIS A 244 -3.22 7.28 -2.33
CA HIS A 244 -4.10 7.91 -1.34
C HIS A 244 -3.48 9.23 -0.87
N PRO A 245 -4.25 10.32 -0.73
CA PRO A 245 -3.72 11.59 -0.25
C PRO A 245 -2.94 11.45 1.07
N GLY A 246 -1.74 12.02 1.15
CA GLY A 246 -0.86 11.93 2.32
C GLY A 246 -0.05 10.64 2.44
N TRP A 247 -0.22 9.67 1.53
CA TRP A 247 0.46 8.37 1.60
C TRP A 247 1.68 8.32 0.70
N THR A 248 2.67 7.53 1.13
CA THR A 248 3.69 6.98 0.24
C THR A 248 3.23 5.63 -0.28
N SER A 249 3.42 5.35 -1.57
CA SER A 249 2.99 4.10 -2.19
C SER A 249 4.10 3.46 -3.03
N TRP A 250 4.25 2.14 -2.95
CA TRP A 250 5.24 1.42 -3.74
C TRP A 250 4.66 0.17 -4.36
N GLY A 251 4.99 -0.06 -5.64
CA GLY A 251 4.72 -1.33 -6.31
C GLY A 251 4.76 -1.26 -7.84
N ASN A 252 4.76 -2.43 -8.47
CA ASN A 252 4.81 -2.60 -9.93
C ASN A 252 3.62 -2.00 -10.69
N GLU A 253 2.51 -1.78 -9.98
CA GLU A 253 1.24 -1.30 -10.53
C GLU A 253 0.74 -0.07 -9.75
N VAL A 254 1.64 0.69 -9.10
CA VAL A 254 1.30 1.75 -8.13
C VAL A 254 0.38 2.84 -8.69
N LEU A 255 0.40 3.07 -10.01
CA LEU A 255 -0.45 4.04 -10.71
C LEU A 255 -1.72 3.45 -11.33
N LYS A 256 -2.00 2.16 -11.14
CA LYS A 256 -3.05 1.44 -11.88
C LYS A 256 -4.41 2.10 -11.75
N PHE A 257 -4.83 2.45 -10.54
CA PHE A 257 -6.13 3.07 -10.28
C PHE A 257 -6.10 4.61 -10.35
N GLN A 258 -5.00 5.18 -10.84
CA GLN A 258 -4.83 6.61 -11.10
C GLN A 258 -5.03 6.92 -12.58
N HIS A 259 -5.14 5.90 -13.44
CA HIS A 259 -5.40 6.09 -14.85
C HIS A 259 -6.71 6.85 -15.08
N MET A 260 -6.69 7.82 -16.00
CA MET A 260 -7.81 8.75 -16.24
C MET A 260 -9.13 8.03 -16.53
N SER A 261 -9.09 6.83 -17.14
CA SER A 261 -10.29 6.02 -17.42
C SER A 261 -11.10 5.59 -16.19
N TYR A 262 -10.53 5.67 -14.98
CA TYR A 262 -11.25 5.38 -13.73
C TYR A 262 -11.96 6.60 -13.14
N PHE A 263 -11.80 7.78 -13.74
CA PHE A 263 -12.39 9.02 -13.29
C PHE A 263 -13.47 9.48 -14.26
N THR A 264 -14.52 10.09 -13.73
CA THR A 264 -15.52 10.80 -14.54
C THR A 264 -15.21 12.29 -14.43
N LEU A 265 -14.97 12.93 -15.57
CA LEU A 265 -14.86 14.38 -15.62
C LEU A 265 -16.24 14.96 -15.42
N THR A 266 -16.42 15.67 -14.31
CA THR A 266 -17.59 16.52 -14.12
C THR A 266 -17.17 17.92 -14.58
N PRO A 267 -17.87 18.56 -15.53
CA PRO A 267 -17.63 19.95 -15.84
C PRO A 267 -17.69 20.76 -14.55
N ALA A 268 -16.72 21.66 -14.32
CA ALA A 268 -16.87 22.64 -13.26
C ALA A 268 -18.10 23.48 -13.60
N ASP A 269 -19.02 23.66 -12.64
CA ASP A 269 -20.13 24.59 -12.81
C ASP A 269 -19.55 25.94 -13.24
N ASP A 270 -20.02 26.45 -14.37
CA ASP A 270 -19.58 27.73 -14.90
C ASP A 270 -19.93 28.77 -13.81
N PRO A 271 -18.98 29.60 -13.32
CA PRO A 271 -19.29 30.61 -12.32
C PRO A 271 -20.32 31.65 -12.79
N ALA A 272 -20.78 31.56 -14.04
CA ALA A 272 -21.90 32.31 -14.61
C ALA A 272 -23.29 31.83 -14.16
N ASP A 273 -23.44 30.62 -13.59
CA ASP A 273 -24.74 30.11 -13.10
C ASP A 273 -25.03 30.44 -11.63
N ILE A 274 -24.17 31.23 -10.99
CA ILE A 274 -24.37 31.79 -9.65
C ILE A 274 -24.57 33.31 -9.78
N SER A 275 -25.66 33.74 -10.43
CA SER A 275 -26.11 35.14 -10.47
C SER A 275 -27.59 35.26 -10.15
#